data_AF-A0A5C6M3P1-F1
#
_entry.id   AF-A0A5C6M3P1-F1
#
_cell.length_a   1.000
_cell.length_b   1.000
_cell.length_c   1.000
_cell.angle_alpha   90.00
_cell.angle_beta   90.00
_cell.angle_gamma   90.00
#
_symmetry.space_group_name_H-M   'P 1'
#
loop_
_entity.id
_entity.type
_entity.pdbx_description
1 polymer ?
#
loop_
_entity_poly.entity_id
_entity_poly.type
_entity_poly.pdbx_seq_one_letter_code
_entity_poly.pdbx_strand_id
1 'polypeptide(L)' 'DKKRDATLSAPKLLFPSVQVNIAAGEFPEPEANGKVYLKLPVTKGS' A
#
# COMPACT_ATOMS: atom_id res chain seq x y z
N ASP A 1 -18.15 4.57 15.54
CA ASP A 1 -19.45 4.22 14.91
C ASP A 1 -19.26 3.67 13.51
N LYS A 2 -19.68 2.43 13.24
CA LYS A 2 -19.57 1.78 11.91
C LYS A 2 -20.19 2.61 10.77
N LYS A 3 -21.21 3.42 11.08
CA LYS A 3 -21.86 4.33 10.14
C LYS A 3 -20.91 5.41 9.60
N ARG A 4 -20.01 5.92 10.44
CA ARG A 4 -19.04 6.94 10.03
C ARG A 4 -17.96 6.33 9.13
N ASP A 5 -17.43 5.18 9.52
CA ASP A 5 -16.28 4.60 8.82
C ASP A 5 -16.67 4.06 7.44
N ALA A 6 -17.94 3.62 7.27
CA ALA A 6 -18.48 3.14 6.00
C ALA A 6 -18.53 4.22 4.89
N THR A 7 -18.53 5.50 5.24
CA THR A 7 -18.58 6.60 4.26
C THR A 7 -17.19 7.13 3.88
N LEU A 8 -16.12 6.63 4.50
CA LEU A 8 -14.77 7.11 4.24
C LEU A 8 -14.18 6.39 3.02
N SER A 9 -13.57 7.16 2.14
CA SER A 9 -12.71 6.61 1.09
C SER A 9 -11.38 6.15 1.67
N ALA A 10 -10.73 5.20 0.98
CA ALA A 10 -9.39 4.79 1.34
C ALA A 10 -8.40 5.97 1.20
N PRO A 11 -7.47 6.17 2.15
CA PRO A 11 -6.40 7.15 2.00
C PRO A 11 -5.54 6.89 0.76
N LYS A 12 -5.13 7.95 0.07
CA LYS A 12 -4.32 7.87 -1.15
C LYS A 12 -3.05 7.02 -1.02
N LEU A 13 -2.44 7.04 0.16
CA LEU A 13 -1.18 6.35 0.45
C LEU A 13 -1.35 5.12 1.33
N LEU A 14 -2.57 4.60 1.49
CA LEU A 14 -2.84 3.49 2.40
C LEU A 14 -1.89 2.30 2.16
N PHE A 15 -1.80 1.81 0.92
CA PHE A 15 -0.93 0.69 0.57
C PHE A 15 0.58 0.98 0.69
N PRO A 16 1.14 2.06 0.10
CA PRO A 16 2.57 2.33 0.23
C PRO A 16 2.99 2.62 1.68
N SER A 17 2.17 3.34 2.45
CA SER A 17 2.49 3.63 3.85
C SER A 17 2.49 2.38 4.71
N VAL A 18 1.51 1.48 4.55
CA VAL A 18 1.49 0.22 5.31
C VAL A 18 2.70 -0.65 4.99
N GLN A 19 3.09 -0.77 3.71
CA GLN A 19 4.23 -1.59 3.30
C GLN A 19 5.56 -1.11 3.89
N VAL A 20 5.81 0.20 3.90
CA VAL A 20 7.07 0.76 4.40
C VAL A 20 7.07 0.83 5.93
N ASN A 21 5.94 1.22 6.55
CA ASN A 21 5.88 1.44 7.98
C ASN A 21 5.94 0.14 8.81
N ILE A 22 5.41 -0.98 8.29
CA ILE A 22 5.54 -2.28 8.97
C ILE A 22 6.99 -2.76 9.01
N ALA A 23 7.80 -2.33 8.04
CA ALA A 23 9.24 -2.55 7.97
C ALA A 23 10.04 -1.43 8.67
N ALA A 24 9.45 -0.71 9.62
CA ALA A 24 10.08 0.38 10.37
C ALA A 24 10.64 1.53 9.50
N GLY A 25 10.06 1.76 8.31
CA GLY A 25 10.51 2.79 7.39
C GLY A 25 11.43 2.27 6.28
N GLU A 26 11.83 1.00 6.32
CA GLU A 26 12.70 0.40 5.31
C GLU A 26 11.95 0.08 4.01
N PHE A 27 12.60 0.35 2.90
CA PHE A 27 12.09 -0.02 1.58
C PHE A 27 12.45 -1.47 1.23
N PRO A 28 11.68 -2.13 0.34
CA PRO A 28 12.08 -3.43 -0.19
C PRO A 28 13.41 -3.36 -0.93
N GLU A 29 14.13 -4.48 -0.95
CA GLU A 29 15.32 -4.64 -1.78
C GLU A 29 15.01 -4.37 -3.27
N PRO A 30 15.95 -3.77 -4.03
CA PRO A 30 15.78 -3.59 -5.47
C PRO A 30 15.62 -4.94 -6.20
N GLU A 31 14.80 -4.95 -7.25
CA GLU A 31 14.75 -6.09 -8.16
C GLU A 31 16.01 -6.17 -9.04
N ALA A 32 16.13 -7.22 -9.85
CA ALA A 32 17.30 -7.46 -10.71
C ALA A 32 17.61 -6.32 -11.69
N ASN A 33 16.63 -5.45 -11.99
CA ASN A 33 16.82 -4.25 -12.80
C ASN A 33 17.34 -3.03 -12.01
N GLY A 34 17.68 -3.23 -10.73
CA GLY A 34 18.18 -2.20 -9.82
C GLY A 34 17.12 -1.23 -9.31
N LYS A 35 15.82 -1.49 -9.51
CA LYS A 35 14.73 -0.59 -9.07
C LYS A 35 13.93 -1.18 -7.92
N VAL A 36 13.50 -0.30 -7.01
CA VAL A 36 12.59 -0.63 -5.91
C VAL A 36 11.14 -0.46 -6.36
N TYR A 37 10.30 -1.44 -6.03
CA TYR A 37 8.87 -1.42 -6.35
C TYR A 37 8.03 -1.65 -5.11
N LEU A 38 7.03 -0.78 -4.90
CA LEU A 38 5.97 -1.02 -3.94
C LEU A 38 4.82 -1.74 -4.65
N LYS A 39 4.28 -2.78 -4.01
CA LYS A 39 3.29 -3.66 -4.65
C LYS A 39 1.89 -3.14 -4.39
N LEU A 40 1.15 -2.78 -5.43
CA LEU A 40 -0.26 -2.42 -5.29
C LEU A 40 -1.12 -3.65 -5.60
N PRO A 41 -2.00 -4.10 -4.68
CA PRO A 41 -2.95 -5.15 -5.01
C PRO A 41 -3.93 -4.61 -6.06
N VAL A 42 -4.03 -5.33 -7.18
CA VAL A 42 -4.97 -5.01 -8.25
C VAL A 42 -6.12 -5.99 -8.17
N THR A 43 -7.34 -5.47 -8.09
CA THR A 43 -8.54 -6.28 -8.28
C THR A 43 -8.77 -6.44 -9.79
N LYS A 44 -8.90 -7.68 -10.25
CA LYS A 44 -9.35 -7.92 -11.63
C LYS A 44 -10.84 -7.60 -11.67
N GLY A 45 -11.23 -6.55 -12.38
CA GLY A 45 -12.65 -6.31 -12.68
C GLY A 45 -13.18 -7.50 -13.47
N SER A 46 -14.21 -8.16 -12.95
CA SER A 46 -15.04 -9.13 -13.68
C SER A 46 -15.95 -8.41 -14.65
#